data_AF-A0A920KX51-F1
#
_entry.id   AF-A0A920KX51-F1
#
_cell.length_a   1.000
_cell.length_b   1.000
_cell.length_c   1.000
_cell.angle_alpha   90.00
_cell.angle_beta   90.00
_cell.angle_gamma   90.00
#
_symmetry.space_group_name_H-M   'P 1'
#
loop_
_entity.id
_entity.type
_entity.pdbx_description
1 polymer ?
#
loop_
_entity_poly.entity_id
_entity_poly.type
_entity_poly.pdbx_seq_one_letter_code
_entity_poly.pdbx_strand_id
1 'polypeptide(L)'
;MLKKILISSFAGFALLSSAVNAQVNLTAETASPGGATHLSPAHMTEIAGTKGIANIQLADGQTLTNSIQNVAEGKTDIAALHIFFHF
;
A
#
# COMPACT_ATOMS: atom_id res chain seq x y z
N MET A 1 35.03 -18.29 -30.26
CA MET A 1 34.93 -17.01 -29.53
C MET A 1 33.48 -16.56 -29.33
N LEU A 2 32.59 -16.75 -30.30
CA LEU A 2 31.15 -16.43 -30.22
C LEU A 2 30.38 -17.08 -29.05
N LYS A 3 30.68 -18.35 -28.71
CA LYS A 3 30.06 -19.05 -27.56
C LYS A 3 30.37 -18.41 -26.20
N LYS A 4 31.56 -17.81 -26.03
CA LYS A 4 31.95 -17.15 -24.77
C LYS A 4 31.21 -15.82 -24.58
N ILE A 5 30.94 -15.11 -25.68
CA ILE A 5 30.16 -13.85 -25.70
C ILE A 5 28.69 -14.13 -25.36
N LEU A 6 28.10 -15.19 -25.91
CA LEU A 6 26.73 -15.59 -25.58
C LEU A 6 26.56 -15.96 -24.10
N ILE A 7 27.52 -16.69 -23.53
CA ILE A 7 27.49 -17.10 -22.12
C ILE A 7 27.68 -15.89 -21.19
N SER A 8 28.56 -14.93 -21.53
CA SER A 8 28.74 -13.72 -20.72
C SER A 8 27.51 -12.80 -20.74
N SER A 9 26.82 -12.69 -21.87
CA SER A 9 25.58 -11.90 -21.95
C SER A 9 24.42 -12.53 -21.17
N PHE A 10 24.31 -13.86 -21.15
CA PHE A 10 23.30 -14.56 -20.37
C PHE A 10 23.56 -14.46 -18.86
N ALA A 11 24.82 -14.54 -18.43
CA ALA A 11 25.22 -14.34 -17.04
C ALA A 11 24.95 -12.91 -16.54
N GLY A 12 25.11 -11.90 -17.41
CA GLY A 12 24.78 -10.50 -17.08
C GLY A 12 23.28 -10.26 -16.89
N PHE A 13 22.42 -10.96 -17.64
CA PHE A 13 20.97 -10.82 -17.54
C PHE A 13 20.41 -11.49 -16.27
N ALA A 14 21.01 -12.60 -15.83
CA ALA A 14 20.62 -13.29 -14.59
C ALA A 14 20.86 -12.43 -13.33
N LEU A 15 21.86 -11.53 -13.35
CA LEU A 15 22.18 -10.65 -12.22
C LEU A 15 21.25 -9.43 -12.10
N LEU A 16 20.50 -9.10 -13.16
CA LEU A 16 19.52 -8.01 -13.16
C LEU A 16 18.12 -8.47 -12.70
N SER A 17 17.94 -9.77 -12.45
CA SER A 17 16.70 -10.36 -11.95
C SER A 17 16.51 -10.20 -10.43
N SER A 18 17.09 -9.17 -9.81
CA SER A 18 16.68 -8.80 -8.46
C SER A 18 15.19 -8.42 -8.54
N ALA A 19 14.33 -9.25 -7.93
CA ALA A 19 12.90 -9.02 -7.89
C ALA A 19 12.64 -7.62 -7.30
N VAL A 20 12.29 -6.67 -8.16
CA VAL A 20 11.67 -5.43 -7.73
C VAL A 20 10.34 -5.85 -7.12
N ASN A 21 10.28 -5.91 -5.79
CA ASN A 21 9.00 -6.11 -5.10
C ASN A 21 8.14 -4.91 -5.47
N ALA A 22 7.10 -5.14 -6.27
CA ALA A 22 6.15 -4.10 -6.63
C ALA A 22 5.52 -3.61 -5.32
N GLN A 23 5.83 -2.36 -4.96
CA GLN A 23 5.21 -1.71 -3.81
C GLN A 23 3.70 -1.70 -4.03
N VAL A 24 2.94 -2.29 -3.09
CA VAL A 24 1.49 -2.35 -3.19
C VAL A 24 0.95 -0.93 -3.01
N ASN A 25 0.36 -0.36 -4.05
CA ASN A 25 -0.35 0.92 -3.96
C ASN A 25 -1.73 0.65 -3.38
N LEU A 26 -2.03 1.25 -2.23
CA LEU A 26 -3.31 1.14 -1.55
C LEU A 26 -3.89 2.54 -1.32
N THR A 27 -5.19 2.59 -1.09
CA THR A 27 -5.95 3.78 -0.73
C THR A 27 -6.56 3.59 0.64
N ALA A 28 -6.63 4.66 1.41
CA ALA A 28 -7.19 4.64 2.75
C ALA A 28 -8.04 5.89 2.99
N GLU A 29 -9.13 5.77 3.74
CA GLU A 29 -9.95 6.90 4.18
C GLU A 29 -9.80 7.12 5.68
N THR A 30 -9.71 8.38 6.10
CA THR A 30 -9.72 8.77 7.52
C THR A 30 -10.48 10.08 7.79
N ALA A 31 -10.76 10.32 9.07
CA ALA A 31 -11.45 11.50 9.56
C ALA A 31 -10.58 12.77 9.48
N SER A 32 -11.14 13.90 9.90
CA SER A 32 -10.40 15.16 9.97
C SER A 32 -9.19 15.09 10.90
N PRO A 33 -8.10 15.84 10.59
CA PRO A 33 -6.90 15.88 11.43
C PRO A 33 -7.15 16.27 12.88
N GLY A 34 -6.29 15.77 13.78
CA GLY A 34 -6.26 16.13 15.21
C GLY A 34 -6.87 15.08 16.16
N GLY A 35 -7.65 14.13 15.65
CA GLY A 35 -8.21 13.03 16.45
C GLY A 35 -7.44 11.71 16.31
N ALA A 36 -7.66 10.77 17.23
CA ALA A 36 -7.06 9.43 17.17
C ALA A 36 -7.43 8.66 15.89
N THR A 37 -8.63 8.90 15.35
CA THR A 37 -9.11 8.35 14.09
C THR A 37 -8.28 8.77 12.90
N HIS A 38 -7.68 9.97 12.91
CA HIS A 38 -6.72 10.42 11.89
C HIS A 38 -5.28 10.00 12.21
N LEU A 39 -4.84 10.19 13.46
CA LEU A 39 -3.45 9.95 13.84
C LEU A 39 -3.01 8.49 13.67
N SER A 40 -3.90 7.54 13.97
CA SER A 40 -3.56 6.11 13.84
C SER A 40 -3.34 5.69 12.37
N PRO A 41 -4.27 5.94 11.43
CA PRO A 41 -4.04 5.67 10.00
C PRO A 41 -2.91 6.50 9.37
N ALA A 42 -2.74 7.76 9.78
CA ALA A 42 -1.66 8.61 9.31
C ALA A 42 -0.29 8.02 9.68
N HIS A 43 -0.12 7.64 10.94
CA HIS A 43 1.12 7.01 11.38
C HIS A 43 1.31 5.62 10.77
N MET A 44 0.24 4.82 10.63
CA MET A 44 0.30 3.54 9.92
C MET A 44 0.80 3.71 8.48
N THR A 45 0.28 4.70 7.76
CA THR A 45 0.67 5.03 6.38
C THR A 45 2.15 5.39 6.28
N GLU A 46 2.63 6.24 7.19
CA GLU A 46 4.03 6.64 7.28
C GLU A 46 4.97 5.44 7.52
N ILE A 47 4.64 4.58 8.48
CA ILE A 47 5.46 3.40 8.81
C ILE A 47 5.43 2.37 7.68
N ALA A 48 4.26 2.14 7.05
CA ALA A 48 4.14 1.22 5.92
C ALA A 48 4.98 1.67 4.71
N GLY A 49 4.99 2.97 4.42
CA GLY A 49 5.82 3.56 3.38
C GLY A 49 7.31 3.48 3.70
N THR A 50 7.70 3.87 4.92
CA THR A 50 9.11 3.87 5.37
C THR A 50 9.72 2.46 5.38
N LYS A 51 8.92 1.44 5.71
CA LYS A 51 9.36 0.03 5.70
C LYS A 51 9.28 -0.63 4.32
N GLY A 52 8.84 0.09 3.29
CA GLY A 52 8.66 -0.46 1.94
C GLY A 52 7.60 -1.56 1.85
N ILE A 53 6.61 -1.56 2.76
CA ILE A 53 5.54 -2.56 2.82
C ILE A 53 4.45 -2.22 1.80
N ALA A 54 4.00 -0.97 1.80
CA ALA A 54 2.96 -0.47 0.90
C ALA A 54 3.12 1.04 0.70
N ASN A 55 2.62 1.55 -0.42
CA ASN A 55 2.41 2.97 -0.64
C ASN A 55 0.92 3.26 -0.42
N ILE A 56 0.57 3.82 0.74
CA ILE A 56 -0.84 4.07 1.10
C ILE A 56 -1.15 5.54 0.83
N GLN A 57 -2.11 5.80 -0.07
CA GLN A 57 -2.65 7.13 -0.34
C GLN A 57 -3.79 7.39 0.65
N LEU A 58 -3.53 8.17 1.69
CA LEU A 58 -4.49 8.48 2.73
C LEU A 58 -5.34 9.71 2.37
N ALA A 59 -6.65 9.54 2.32
CA ALA A 59 -7.65 10.59 2.15
C ALA A 59 -8.17 11.05 3.51
N ASP A 60 -7.78 12.27 3.91
CA ASP A 60 -8.16 12.89 5.18
C ASP A 60 -9.49 13.67 5.09
N GLY A 61 -10.14 13.89 6.24
CA GLY A 61 -11.32 14.76 6.33
C GLY A 61 -12.63 14.11 5.91
N GLN A 62 -12.66 12.79 5.78
CA GLN A 62 -13.84 12.05 5.34
C GLN A 62 -14.86 11.86 6.47
N THR A 63 -16.14 11.95 6.13
CA THR A 63 -17.23 11.48 6.99
C THR A 63 -17.42 9.98 6.76
N LEU A 64 -16.87 9.17 7.67
CA LEU A 64 -16.63 7.73 7.50
C LEU A 64 -17.89 6.82 7.56
N THR A 65 -19.09 7.37 7.38
CA THR A 65 -20.36 6.63 7.47
C THR A 65 -20.46 5.52 6.41
N ASN A 66 -19.83 5.70 5.25
CA ASN A 66 -19.87 4.74 4.14
C ASN A 66 -18.56 3.98 3.94
N SER A 67 -17.53 4.17 4.77
CA SER A 67 -16.20 3.64 4.47
C SER A 67 -16.13 2.10 4.41
N ILE A 68 -16.99 1.36 5.12
CA ILE A 68 -17.10 -0.11 4.93
C ILE A 68 -17.67 -0.45 3.55
N GLN A 69 -18.70 0.27 3.11
CA GLN A 69 -19.26 0.06 1.77
C GLN A 69 -18.23 0.41 0.71
N ASN A 70 -17.47 1.49 0.90
CA ASN A 70 -16.37 1.86 0.02
C ASN A 70 -15.30 0.76 -0.08
N VAL A 71 -14.97 0.07 1.02
CA VAL A 71 -14.07 -1.10 0.99
C VAL A 71 -14.72 -2.29 0.28
N ALA A 72 -15.99 -2.59 0.57
CA ALA A 72 -16.71 -3.71 -0.04
C ALA A 72 -16.89 -3.54 -1.55
N GLU A 73 -17.04 -2.31 -2.03
CA GLU A 73 -17.16 -1.95 -3.44
C GLU A 73 -15.80 -1.71 -4.12
N GLY A 74 -14.69 -1.78 -3.37
CA GLY A 74 -13.34 -1.56 -3.90
C GLY A 74 -13.01 -0.10 -4.26
N LYS A 75 -13.75 0.87 -3.71
CA LYS A 75 -13.48 2.31 -3.87
C LYS A 75 -12.30 2.80 -3.01
N THR A 76 -12.07 2.13 -1.89
CA THR A 76 -10.90 2.32 -1.03
C THR A 76 -10.43 0.95 -0.54
N ASP A 77 -9.15 0.78 -0.25
CA ASP A 77 -8.62 -0.51 0.24
C ASP A 77 -8.74 -0.63 1.76
N ILE A 78 -8.63 0.51 2.46
CA ILE A 78 -8.57 0.56 3.92
C ILE A 78 -9.54 1.61 4.46
N ALA A 79 -10.21 1.27 5.55
CA ALA A 79 -11.09 2.17 6.27
C ALA A 79 -10.61 2.38 7.71
N ALA A 80 -10.49 3.64 8.15
CA ALA A 80 -10.08 4.01 9.50
C ALA A 80 -11.22 3.92 10.53
N LEU A 81 -11.76 2.72 10.75
CA LEU A 81 -13.01 2.51 11.49
C LEU A 81 -12.84 1.58 12.69
N HIS A 82 -13.76 1.69 13.64
CA HIS A 82 -13.95 0.71 14.71
C HIS A 82 -14.85 -0.45 14.21
N ILE A 83 -14.60 -1.68 14.70
CA ILE A 83 -15.30 -2.91 14.28
C ILE A 83 -16.82 -2.78 14.45
N PHE A 84 -17.58 -3.13 13.41
CA PHE A 84 -19.03 -3.29 13.44
C PHE A 84 -19.37 -4.76 13.62
N PHE A 85 -20.09 -5.11 14.70
CA PHE A 85 -20.74 -6.41 14.82
C PHE A 85 -22.16 -6.29 14.28
N HIS A 86 -22.46 -7.02 13.21
CA HIS A 86 -23.82 -7.37 12.86
C HIS A 86 -24.08 -8.78 13.38
N PHE A 87 -24.96 -8.90 14.37
CA PHE A 87 -25.61 -10.15 14.74
C PHE A 87 -27.08 -10.06 14.33
#